data_AF-A0A9P4JK73-F1
#
_entry.id   AF-A0A9P4JK73-F1
#
_cell.length_a   1.000
_cell.length_b   1.000
_cell.length_c   1.000
_cell.angle_alpha   90.00
_cell.angle_beta   90.00
_cell.angle_gamma   90.00
#
_symmetry.space_group_name_H-M   'P 1'
#
loop_
_entity.id
_entity.type
_entity.pdbx_description
1 polymer ?
#
loop_
_entity_poly.entity_id
_entity_poly.type
_entity_poly.pdbx_seq_one_letter_code
_entity_poly.pdbx_strand_id
1 'polypeptide(L)'
;FPPPWFLLQLFLLTEDQLDRMAHYYHQSTPNHYTYKYPVTMGWDPDFLEKPKSREEGGEGEFRLNDLERLQIKMRKFAKFIGMRGAETPMWEAERQIQVLVCRVKSVTQEEEEMRERKHFGMSRICK
;
A
#
# COMPACT_ATOMS: atom_id res chain seq x y z
N PHE A 1 -25.30 0.25 0.17
CA PHE A 1 -25.30 -1.10 0.79
C PHE A 1 -24.71 -2.05 -0.24
N PRO A 2 -23.57 -2.71 -0.02
CA PRO A 2 -23.13 -3.75 -0.93
C PRO A 2 -24.13 -4.92 -0.87
N PRO A 3 -24.79 -5.29 -1.98
CA PRO A 3 -25.78 -6.35 -1.97
C PRO A 3 -25.15 -7.70 -1.57
N PRO A 4 -25.91 -8.62 -0.95
CA PRO A 4 -25.39 -9.95 -0.55
C PRO A 4 -24.83 -10.76 -1.74
N TRP A 5 -25.32 -10.52 -2.96
CA TRP A 5 -24.81 -11.14 -4.19
C TRP A 5 -23.37 -10.76 -4.54
N PHE A 6 -22.87 -9.65 -4.00
CA PHE A 6 -21.55 -9.12 -4.31
C PHE A 6 -20.41 -9.98 -3.74
N LEU A 7 -20.66 -10.68 -2.63
CA LEU A 7 -19.71 -11.63 -2.06
C LEU A 7 -19.52 -12.88 -2.93
N LEU A 8 -20.57 -13.30 -3.65
CA LEU A 8 -20.50 -14.41 -4.60
C LEU A 8 -19.72 -14.05 -5.87
N GLN A 9 -19.57 -12.75 -6.15
CA GLN A 9 -18.92 -12.22 -7.36
C GLN A 9 -17.53 -11.64 -7.08
N LEU A 10 -16.86 -12.03 -5.98
CA LEU A 10 -15.58 -11.45 -5.57
C LEU A 10 -14.53 -11.40 -6.70
N PHE A 11 -14.50 -12.41 -7.56
CA PHE A 11 -13.55 -12.51 -8.68
C PHE A 11 -13.88 -11.61 -9.89
N LEU A 12 -15.05 -10.98 -9.90
CA LEU A 12 -15.47 -10.04 -10.92
C LEU A 12 -15.35 -8.58 -10.46
N LEU A 13 -14.83 -8.35 -9.25
CA LEU A 13 -14.79 -7.01 -8.68
C LEU A 13 -13.64 -6.17 -9.25
N THR A 14 -13.96 -4.93 -9.57
CA THR A 14 -12.96 -3.92 -9.94
C THR A 14 -12.24 -3.39 -8.70
N GLU A 15 -11.11 -2.71 -8.93
CA GLU A 15 -10.33 -2.09 -7.85
C GLU A 15 -11.17 -1.11 -7.03
N ASP A 16 -11.89 -0.20 -7.69
CA ASP A 16 -12.71 0.80 -7.01
C ASP A 16 -13.89 0.17 -6.24
N GLN A 17 -14.37 -0.98 -6.71
CA GLN A 17 -15.37 -1.77 -6.00
C GLN A 17 -14.81 -2.34 -4.70
N LEU A 18 -13.58 -2.87 -4.72
CA LEU A 18 -12.90 -3.37 -3.53
C LEU A 18 -12.59 -2.24 -2.53
N ASP A 19 -12.17 -1.06 -2.99
CA ASP A 19 -11.93 0.10 -2.13
C ASP A 19 -13.20 0.57 -1.42
N ARG A 20 -14.35 0.57 -2.13
CA ARG A 20 -15.66 0.86 -1.50
C ARG A 20 -16.02 -0.16 -0.43
N MET A 21 -15.69 -1.43 -0.62
CA MET A 21 -15.93 -2.47 0.38
C MET A 21 -15.03 -2.29 1.60
N ALA A 22 -13.74 -2.01 1.40
CA ALA A 22 -12.82 -1.71 2.48
C ALA A 22 -13.28 -0.50 3.29
N HIS A 23 -13.79 0.54 2.63
CA HIS A 23 -14.36 1.71 3.31
C HIS A 23 -15.64 1.36 4.10
N TYR A 24 -16.54 0.56 3.51
CA TYR A 24 -17.77 0.12 4.17
C TYR A 24 -17.52 -0.65 5.48
N TYR A 25 -16.49 -1.49 5.52
CA TYR A 25 -16.07 -2.21 6.72
C TYR A 25 -15.13 -1.40 7.63
N HIS A 26 -14.95 -0.10 7.36
CA HIS A 26 -14.04 0.79 8.09
C HIS A 26 -12.60 0.26 8.13
N GLN A 27 -12.17 -0.46 7.09
CA GLN A 27 -10.83 -1.04 6.99
C GLN A 27 -9.86 -0.12 6.25
N SER A 28 -10.33 0.71 5.30
CA SER A 28 -9.50 1.70 4.60
C SER A 28 -9.42 3.05 5.33
N THR A 29 -10.45 3.41 6.08
CA THR A 29 -10.49 4.58 6.97
C THR A 29 -10.78 4.10 8.40
N PRO A 30 -9.75 3.67 9.14
CA PRO A 30 -9.94 3.07 10.45
C PRO A 30 -10.68 3.98 11.44
N ASN A 31 -11.64 3.41 12.17
CA ASN A 31 -12.40 4.06 13.23
C ASN A 31 -12.67 3.07 14.38
N HIS A 32 -13.55 3.43 15.32
CA HIS A 32 -13.87 2.57 16.47
C HIS A 32 -14.53 1.23 16.11
N TYR A 33 -15.06 1.06 14.89
CA TYR A 33 -15.63 -0.21 14.41
C TYR A 33 -14.60 -1.14 13.77
N THR A 34 -13.43 -0.64 13.35
CA THR A 34 -12.41 -1.44 12.64
C THR A 34 -12.01 -2.68 13.44
N TYR A 35 -11.87 -2.54 14.75
CA TYR A 35 -11.45 -3.61 15.68
C TYR A 35 -12.63 -4.43 16.23
N LYS A 36 -13.87 -4.19 15.77
CA LYS A 36 -15.03 -5.01 16.14
C LYS A 36 -15.17 -6.25 15.25
N TYR A 37 -14.41 -6.33 14.16
CA TYR A 37 -14.35 -7.50 13.30
C TYR A 37 -13.32 -8.50 13.83
N PRO A 38 -13.52 -9.82 13.64
CA PRO A 38 -12.58 -10.84 14.11
C PRO A 38 -11.16 -10.71 13.54
N VAL A 39 -11.03 -10.12 12.35
CA VAL A 39 -9.78 -9.96 11.62
C VAL A 39 -9.79 -8.57 10.97
N THR A 40 -8.62 -7.91 10.92
CA THR A 40 -8.43 -6.67 10.16
C THR A 40 -7.89 -6.96 8.76
N MET A 41 -8.27 -6.14 7.78
CA MET A 41 -7.90 -6.36 6.38
C MET A 41 -6.45 -5.92 6.06
N GLY A 42 -5.86 -5.09 6.92
CA GLY A 42 -4.53 -4.49 6.70
C GLY A 42 -4.50 -3.67 5.40
N TRP A 43 -5.50 -2.83 5.18
CA TRP A 43 -5.64 -2.00 3.98
C TRP A 43 -4.70 -0.79 4.09
N ASP A 44 -3.48 -0.94 3.59
CA ASP A 44 -2.44 0.10 3.65
C ASP A 44 -2.58 1.04 2.43
N PRO A 45 -3.00 2.31 2.63
CA PRO A 45 -3.16 3.26 1.53
C PRO A 45 -1.84 3.64 0.87
N ASP A 46 -0.72 3.66 1.62
CA ASP A 46 0.59 4.03 1.07
C ASP A 46 1.09 2.95 0.09
N PHE A 47 0.91 1.68 0.46
CA PHE A 47 1.31 0.54 -0.37
C PHE A 47 0.37 0.32 -1.56
N LEU A 48 -0.92 0.62 -1.40
CA LEU A 48 -1.97 0.38 -2.40
C LEU A 48 -2.33 1.63 -3.23
N GLU A 49 -1.56 2.71 -3.16
CA GLU A 49 -1.84 3.94 -3.91
C GLU A 49 -1.64 3.75 -5.42
N LYS A 50 -2.50 4.39 -6.22
CA LYS A 50 -2.32 4.50 -7.68
C LYS A 50 -1.09 5.39 -8.01
N PRO A 51 -0.35 5.11 -9.10
CA PRO A 51 0.63 6.07 -9.62
C PRO A 51 -0.07 7.39 -9.97
N LYS A 52 0.52 8.53 -9.60
CA LYS A 52 -0.12 9.85 -9.69
C LYS A 52 -0.18 10.39 -11.13
N SER A 53 0.64 9.87 -12.05
CA SER A 53 0.51 10.13 -13.48
C SER A 53 1.07 8.99 -14.33
N ARG A 54 0.55 8.85 -15.57
CA ARG A 54 1.04 7.89 -16.59
C ARG A 54 2.41 8.32 -17.16
N GLU A 55 2.80 9.58 -16.97
CA GLU A 55 4.02 10.20 -17.50
C GLU A 55 5.16 10.26 -16.46
N GLU A 56 4.87 10.11 -15.16
CA GLU A 56 5.84 9.73 -14.12
C GLU A 56 6.19 8.22 -14.19
N GLY A 57 6.20 7.66 -15.40
CA GLY A 57 6.88 6.40 -15.72
C GLY A 57 8.40 6.56 -15.80
N GLY A 58 8.94 7.66 -15.28
CA GLY A 58 10.36 7.80 -15.00
C GLY A 58 10.72 6.89 -13.85
N GLU A 59 11.11 5.65 -14.16
CA GLU A 59 12.04 4.82 -13.38
C GLU A 59 11.81 4.77 -11.86
N GLY A 60 10.56 4.93 -11.42
CA GLY A 60 10.13 4.80 -10.03
C GLY A 60 9.83 3.33 -9.75
N GLU A 61 10.86 2.49 -9.79
CA GLU A 61 10.85 1.01 -9.79
C GLU A 61 10.15 0.33 -8.59
N PHE A 62 9.45 1.09 -7.73
CA PHE A 62 8.98 0.65 -6.42
C PHE A 62 7.47 0.83 -6.18
N ARG A 63 6.65 0.96 -7.23
CA ARG A 63 5.17 0.94 -7.10
C ARG A 63 4.55 -0.29 -7.76
N LEU A 64 3.44 -0.76 -7.19
CA LEU A 64 2.70 -1.91 -7.70
C LEU A 64 2.03 -1.59 -9.05
N ASN A 65 2.11 -2.53 -9.98
CA ASN A 65 1.31 -2.49 -11.20
C ASN A 65 -0.20 -2.59 -10.87
N ASP A 66 -1.07 -2.10 -11.73
CA ASP A 66 -2.53 -2.15 -11.57
C ASP A 66 -3.03 -3.58 -11.31
N LEU A 67 -2.48 -4.57 -12.03
CA LEU A 67 -2.83 -5.98 -11.85
C LEU A 67 -2.34 -6.53 -10.50
N GLU A 68 -1.10 -6.24 -10.10
CA GLU A 68 -0.55 -6.68 -8.80
C GLU A 68 -1.37 -6.08 -7.65
N ARG A 69 -1.70 -4.78 -7.74
CA ARG A 69 -2.51 -4.06 -6.77
C ARG A 69 -3.93 -4.64 -6.67
N LEU A 70 -4.57 -4.93 -7.79
CA LEU A 70 -5.88 -5.57 -7.82
C LEU A 70 -5.84 -6.95 -7.13
N GLN A 71 -4.84 -7.79 -7.46
CA GLN A 71 -4.69 -9.11 -6.86
C GLN A 71 -4.49 -9.05 -5.34
N ILE A 72 -3.66 -8.12 -4.86
CA ILE A 72 -3.42 -7.91 -3.43
C ILE A 72 -4.71 -7.46 -2.73
N LYS A 73 -5.44 -6.50 -3.31
CA LYS A 73 -6.73 -6.02 -2.77
C LYS A 73 -7.75 -7.16 -2.69
N MET A 74 -7.88 -7.95 -3.75
CA MET A 74 -8.77 -9.12 -3.79
C MET A 74 -8.39 -10.14 -2.71
N ARG A 75 -7.11 -10.49 -2.59
CA ARG A 75 -6.62 -11.42 -1.58
C ARG A 75 -6.88 -10.92 -0.16
N LYS A 76 -6.56 -9.65 0.13
CA LYS A 76 -6.82 -9.04 1.45
C LYS A 76 -8.31 -9.10 1.80
N PHE A 77 -9.18 -8.79 0.84
CA PHE A 77 -10.62 -8.88 1.03
C PHE A 77 -11.10 -10.34 1.23
N ALA A 78 -10.61 -11.27 0.41
CA ALA A 78 -10.89 -12.70 0.53
C ALA A 78 -10.51 -13.25 1.91
N LYS A 79 -9.34 -12.86 2.43
CA LYS A 79 -8.87 -13.22 3.78
C LYS A 79 -9.78 -12.63 4.87
N PHE A 80 -10.18 -11.38 4.72
CA PHE A 80 -11.07 -10.70 5.67
C PHE A 80 -12.44 -11.37 5.78
N ILE A 81 -13.01 -11.86 4.67
CA ILE A 81 -14.29 -12.59 4.68
C ILE A 81 -14.15 -14.08 5.03
N GLY A 82 -12.93 -14.55 5.33
CA GLY A 82 -12.68 -15.93 5.77
C GLY A 82 -12.58 -16.97 4.64
N MET A 83 -12.25 -16.57 3.42
CA MET A 83 -11.98 -17.53 2.34
C MET A 83 -10.69 -18.30 2.59
N ARG A 84 -10.75 -19.62 2.43
CA ARG A 84 -9.57 -20.50 2.52
C ARG A 84 -8.63 -20.24 1.34
N GLY A 85 -7.32 -20.20 1.60
CA GLY A 85 -6.30 -20.01 0.56
C GLY A 85 -5.99 -18.55 0.24
N ALA A 86 -6.53 -17.59 0.98
CA ALA A 86 -6.24 -16.16 0.82
C ALA A 86 -5.02 -15.68 1.64
N GLU A 87 -4.12 -16.60 2.01
CA GLU A 87 -2.91 -16.26 2.74
C GLU A 87 -1.97 -15.40 1.90
N THR A 88 -1.21 -14.53 2.56
CA THR A 88 -0.25 -13.65 1.89
C THR A 88 0.83 -14.51 1.21
N PRO A 89 0.95 -14.50 -0.13
CA PRO A 89 1.97 -15.28 -0.83
C PRO A 89 3.35 -14.65 -0.66
N MET A 90 4.41 -15.46 -0.83
CA MET A 90 5.80 -15.03 -0.66
C MET A 90 6.18 -13.82 -1.53
N TRP A 91 5.79 -13.83 -2.80
CA TRP A 91 6.09 -12.74 -3.73
C TRP A 91 5.53 -11.39 -3.25
N GLU A 92 4.36 -11.38 -2.59
CA GLU A 92 3.77 -10.15 -2.06
C GLU A 92 4.58 -9.63 -0.87
N ALA A 93 5.01 -10.53 0.02
CA ALA A 93 5.87 -10.16 1.14
C ALA A 93 7.24 -9.63 0.67
N GLU A 94 7.83 -10.27 -0.34
CA GLU A 94 9.06 -9.80 -0.99
C GLU A 94 8.88 -8.42 -1.61
N ARG A 95 7.76 -8.17 -2.29
CA ARG A 95 7.43 -6.84 -2.82
C ARG A 95 7.30 -5.79 -1.72
N GLN A 96 6.62 -6.09 -0.62
CA GLN A 96 6.53 -5.17 0.51
C GLN A 96 7.90 -4.81 1.06
N ILE A 97 8.79 -5.80 1.21
CA ILE A 97 10.17 -5.58 1.65
C ILE A 97 10.92 -4.71 0.65
N GLN A 98 10.82 -4.96 -0.66
CA GLN A 98 11.47 -4.14 -1.69
C GLN A 98 11.03 -2.68 -1.63
N VAL A 99 9.71 -2.43 -1.55
CA VAL A 99 9.16 -1.07 -1.44
C VAL A 99 9.68 -0.37 -0.19
N LEU A 100 9.67 -1.06 0.95
CA LEU A 100 10.19 -0.51 2.21
C LEU A 100 11.68 -0.21 2.16
N VAL A 101 12.50 -1.14 1.64
CA VAL A 101 13.95 -0.95 1.48
C VAL A 101 14.24 0.30 0.66
N CYS A 102 13.49 0.52 -0.41
CA CYS A 102 13.73 1.65 -1.29
C CYS A 102 13.27 2.97 -0.69
N ARG A 103 12.16 2.98 0.05
CA ARG A 103 11.74 4.13 0.85
C ARG A 103 12.78 4.49 1.92
N VAL A 104 13.40 3.49 2.57
CA VAL A 104 14.47 3.74 3.54
C VAL A 104 15.70 4.32 2.84
N LYS A 105 16.13 3.73 1.73
CA LYS A 105 17.29 4.21 0.95
C LYS A 105 17.14 5.66 0.52
N SER A 106 15.97 6.06 0.01
CA SER A 106 15.73 7.44 -0.42
C SER A 106 15.82 8.41 0.75
N VAL A 107 15.21 8.08 1.89
CA VAL A 107 15.27 8.92 3.10
C VAL A 107 16.70 9.04 3.63
N THR A 108 17.46 7.94 3.68
CA THR A 108 18.85 7.97 4.14
C THR A 108 19.75 8.82 3.26
N GLN A 109 19.57 8.74 1.93
CA GLN A 109 20.35 9.53 0.98
C GLN A 109 20.05 11.04 1.11
N GLU A 110 18.77 11.41 1.22
CA GLU A 110 18.36 12.80 1.44
C GLU A 110 18.93 13.37 2.77
N GLU A 111 18.96 12.56 3.83
CA GLU A 111 19.56 12.95 5.10
C GLU A 111 21.07 13.16 4.99
N GLU A 112 21.78 12.27 4.31
CA GLU A 112 23.23 12.39 4.09
C GLU A 112 23.57 13.67 3.32
N GLU A 113 22.86 13.95 2.23
CA GLU A 113 23.03 15.19 1.47
C GLU A 113 22.76 16.43 2.34
N MET A 114 21.74 16.39 3.21
CA MET A 114 21.44 17.50 4.12
C MET A 114 22.57 17.70 5.16
N ARG A 115 23.15 16.61 5.66
CA ARG A 115 24.29 16.65 6.59
C ARG A 115 25.53 17.23 5.92
N GLU A 116 25.82 16.84 4.68
CA GLU A 116 26.92 17.38 3.88
C GLU A 116 26.74 18.88 3.60
N ARG A 117 25.54 19.30 3.19
CA ARG A 117 25.21 20.73 2.96
C ARG A 117 25.42 21.57 4.23
N LYS A 118 24.99 21.07 5.39
CA LYS A 118 25.19 21.74 6.69
C LYS A 118 26.67 21.80 7.08
N HIS A 119 27.41 20.72 6.89
CA HIS A 119 28.85 20.67 7.16
C HIS A 119 29.63 21.69 6.32
N PHE A 120 29.35 21.74 5.02
CA PHE A 120 29.98 22.68 4.09
C PHE A 120 29.51 24.14 4.28
N GLY A 121 28.28 24.35 4.75
CA GLY A 121 27.78 25.67 5.15
C GLY A 121 28.44 26.21 6.41
N MET A 122 28.60 25.37 7.44
CA MET A 122 29.25 25.74 8.70
C MET A 122 30.74 26.02 8.54
N SER A 123 31.43 25.27 7.69
CA SER A 123 32.85 25.50 7.36
C SER A 123 33.10 26.84 6.62
N ARG A 124 32.10 27.36 5.91
CA ARG A 124 32.16 28.66 5.21
C ARG A 124 31.91 29.89 6.10
N ILE A 125 31.27 29.71 7.25
CA ILE A 125 30.95 30.79 8.19
C ILE A 125 32.12 31.08 9.16
N CYS A 126 33.02 30.12 9.38
CA CYS A 126 34.15 30.24 10.30
C CYS A 126 35.45 30.77 9.66
N LYS A 127 35.38 31.47 8.52
CA LYS A 127 36.53 32.10 7.83
C LYS A 127 36.42 33.62 7.83
#